data_AF-A0A925J7K7-F1
#
_entry.id   AF-A0A925J7K7-F1
#
_cell.length_a   1.000
_cell.length_b   1.000
_cell.length_c   1.000
_cell.angle_alpha   90.00
_cell.angle_beta   90.00
_cell.angle_gamma   90.00
#
_symmetry.space_group_name_H-M   'P 1'
#
loop_
_entity.id
_entity.type
_entity.pdbx_description
1 polymer ?
#
loop_
_entity_poly.entity_id
_entity_poly.type
_entity_poly.pdbx_seq_one_letter_code
_entity_poly.pdbx_strand_id
1 'polypeptide(L)'
;MAGTAGAQCRPPEDSNEARLLAYYSAPVVMSPQIMPPGVADAWVRLGAEVTYVPRPDPTLQRSGRCFMPKDEATHLTSVLPRPRIVATLPHGMMIELSYLPPIRVSNARANLLSGAVSVSHGVGAWLGGPTVGTVRAHFTHGTVRGSITCPRKFLQQIDASVPCYGTDPSYDTFRPNVWGAEAILSRTMLGGRLGAYGGGGSNWLEPRFQAHFVEGTGTLDNTRIEVDLTRLALFAGAEWRTRSRWSA
;
A
#
# COMPACT_ATOMS: atom_id res chain seq x y z
N MET A 1 7.18 -32.17 -4.61
CA MET A 1 8.60 -31.79 -4.50
C MET A 1 8.67 -30.72 -3.41
N ALA A 2 9.34 -31.03 -2.30
CA ALA A 2 9.52 -30.11 -1.19
C ALA A 2 10.54 -29.02 -1.57
N GLY A 3 10.18 -27.75 -1.39
CA GLY A 3 11.09 -26.63 -1.61
C GLY A 3 12.20 -26.66 -0.56
N THR A 4 13.44 -26.64 -1.01
CA THR A 4 14.61 -26.50 -0.15
C THR A 4 14.60 -25.15 0.56
N ALA A 5 14.82 -25.17 1.87
CA ALA A 5 15.07 -23.99 2.70
C ALA A 5 16.16 -23.13 2.03
N GLY A 6 15.80 -21.89 1.68
CA GLY A 6 16.69 -20.93 1.00
C GLY A 6 16.38 -20.66 -0.47
N ALA A 7 15.40 -21.35 -1.08
CA ALA A 7 15.03 -21.10 -2.47
C ALA A 7 14.22 -19.79 -2.63
N GLN A 8 14.64 -18.98 -3.61
CA GLN A 8 13.85 -17.89 -4.15
C GLN A 8 12.67 -18.49 -4.93
N CYS A 9 11.45 -18.30 -4.43
CA CYS A 9 10.22 -18.69 -5.10
C CYS A 9 9.67 -17.52 -5.93
N ARG A 10 9.40 -17.78 -7.20
CA ARG A 10 8.70 -16.85 -8.10
C ARG A 10 7.41 -17.50 -8.57
N PRO A 11 6.34 -17.41 -7.76
CA PRO A 11 5.08 -18.04 -8.13
C PRO A 11 4.48 -17.32 -9.36
N PRO A 12 3.68 -18.01 -10.19
CA PRO A 12 2.99 -17.38 -11.29
C PRO A 12 1.98 -16.34 -10.78
N GLU A 13 1.66 -15.33 -11.59
CA GLU A 13 0.83 -14.18 -11.19
C GLU A 13 -0.60 -14.56 -10.73
N ASP A 14 -1.07 -15.73 -11.13
CA ASP A 14 -2.39 -16.27 -10.81
C ASP A 14 -2.41 -17.08 -9.51
N SER A 15 -1.26 -17.30 -8.87
CA SER A 15 -1.17 -18.04 -7.60
C SER A 15 -1.79 -17.26 -6.44
N ASN A 16 -2.17 -17.98 -5.38
CA ASN A 16 -2.65 -17.37 -4.15
C ASN A 16 -1.60 -16.45 -3.52
N GLU A 17 -0.33 -16.85 -3.52
CA GLU A 17 0.78 -16.03 -3.01
C GLU A 17 0.91 -14.71 -3.78
N ALA A 18 0.89 -14.75 -5.11
CA ALA A 18 0.96 -13.55 -5.94
C ALA A 18 -0.25 -12.62 -5.72
N ARG A 19 -1.45 -13.18 -5.66
CA ARG A 19 -2.69 -12.42 -5.40
C ARG A 19 -2.71 -11.83 -3.99
N LEU A 20 -2.23 -12.56 -3.00
CA LEU A 20 -2.14 -12.12 -1.61
C LEU A 20 -1.14 -10.97 -1.46
N LEU A 21 0.03 -11.06 -2.10
CA LEU A 21 1.00 -9.96 -2.12
C LEU A 21 0.40 -8.72 -2.81
N ALA A 22 -0.28 -8.89 -3.95
CA ALA A 22 -0.98 -7.80 -4.62
C ALA A 22 -2.06 -7.15 -3.74
N TYR A 23 -2.82 -7.99 -3.02
CA TYR A 23 -3.88 -7.57 -2.12
C TYR A 23 -3.35 -6.66 -1.00
N TYR A 24 -2.22 -7.01 -0.38
CA TYR A 24 -1.61 -6.17 0.66
C TYR A 24 -0.82 -4.97 0.13
N SER A 25 -0.43 -4.99 -1.15
CA SER A 25 0.12 -3.82 -1.81
C SER A 25 -0.94 -2.74 -2.10
N ALA A 26 -2.23 -3.10 -2.24
CA ALA A 26 -3.28 -2.13 -2.59
C ALA A 26 -3.51 -1.03 -1.52
N PRO A 27 -3.65 -1.34 -0.20
CA PRO A 27 -3.83 -0.31 0.82
C PRO A 27 -2.61 0.59 1.03
N VAL A 28 -1.41 0.15 0.62
CA VAL A 28 -0.19 0.95 0.77
C VAL A 28 0.07 1.88 -0.42
N VAL A 29 -0.68 1.75 -1.53
CA VAL A 29 -0.58 2.69 -2.65
C VAL A 29 -0.84 4.12 -2.17
N MET A 30 -0.03 5.05 -2.66
CA MET A 30 -0.15 6.47 -2.36
C MET A 30 -1.24 7.09 -3.24
N SER A 31 -2.50 7.04 -2.79
CA SER A 31 -3.65 7.63 -3.50
C SER A 31 -3.69 9.16 -3.36
N PRO A 32 -4.33 9.90 -4.29
CA PRO A 32 -4.60 11.33 -4.10
C PRO A 32 -5.58 11.54 -2.95
N GLN A 33 -5.25 12.44 -2.01
CA GLN A 33 -6.12 12.75 -0.84
C GLN A 33 -6.92 14.04 -1.03
N ILE A 34 -6.35 14.99 -1.73
CA ILE A 34 -6.93 16.31 -1.94
C ILE A 34 -7.23 16.50 -3.42
N MET A 35 -8.18 17.39 -3.71
CA MET A 35 -8.39 17.83 -5.07
C MET A 35 -7.10 18.52 -5.54
N PRO A 36 -6.53 18.14 -6.70
CA PRO A 36 -5.40 18.86 -7.26
C PRO A 36 -5.72 20.35 -7.32
N PRO A 37 -4.83 21.22 -6.82
CA PRO A 37 -5.05 22.65 -6.85
C PRO A 37 -5.22 23.11 -8.30
N GLY A 38 -5.99 24.17 -8.52
CA GLY A 38 -5.87 24.94 -9.75
C GLY A 38 -4.48 25.58 -9.85
N VAL A 39 -4.23 26.37 -10.89
CA VAL A 39 -2.94 27.06 -11.17
C VAL A 39 -2.61 28.20 -10.17
N ALA A 40 -3.13 28.14 -8.93
CA ALA A 40 -2.99 29.17 -7.91
C ALA A 40 -1.78 28.96 -6.99
N ASP A 41 -1.46 30.01 -6.23
CA ASP A 41 -0.25 30.22 -5.42
C ASP A 41 0.27 29.03 -4.61
N ALA A 42 1.59 29.02 -4.42
CA ALA A 42 2.31 28.02 -3.64
C ALA A 42 1.85 28.02 -2.18
N TRP A 43 1.54 26.84 -1.66
CA TRP A 43 1.19 26.63 -0.27
C TRP A 43 1.70 25.28 0.22
N VAL A 44 1.78 25.14 1.55
CA VAL A 44 2.09 23.87 2.22
C VAL A 44 0.96 23.50 3.17
N ARG A 45 0.54 22.23 3.15
CA ARG A 45 -0.43 21.67 4.08
C ARG A 45 0.12 20.42 4.74
N LEU A 46 -0.23 20.27 6.01
CA LEU A 46 -0.06 19.05 6.77
C LEU A 46 -1.41 18.35 6.87
N GLY A 47 -1.42 17.03 6.72
CA GLY A 47 -2.60 16.21 6.80
C GLY A 47 -2.27 14.81 7.30
N ALA A 48 -3.31 14.00 7.43
CA ALA A 48 -3.18 12.58 7.72
C ALA A 48 -4.30 11.81 7.02
N GLU A 49 -4.01 10.58 6.63
CA GLU A 49 -4.98 9.61 6.14
C GLU A 49 -5.04 8.41 7.06
N VAL A 50 -6.21 7.80 7.11
CA VAL A 50 -6.42 6.49 7.71
C VAL A 50 -7.00 5.58 6.63
N THR A 51 -6.21 4.64 6.14
CA THR A 51 -6.63 3.67 5.12
C THR A 51 -7.15 2.41 5.81
N TYR A 52 -8.33 1.94 5.42
CA TYR A 52 -8.82 0.63 5.86
C TYR A 52 -8.06 -0.49 5.14
N VAL A 53 -7.57 -1.48 5.89
CA VAL A 53 -6.90 -2.67 5.37
C VAL A 53 -7.88 -3.85 5.47
N PRO A 54 -8.53 -4.24 4.37
CA PRO A 54 -9.54 -5.29 4.41
C PRO A 54 -8.92 -6.67 4.71
N ARG A 55 -9.71 -7.60 5.24
CA ARG A 55 -9.29 -9.01 5.38
C ARG A 55 -9.42 -9.73 4.03
N PRO A 56 -8.36 -10.39 3.53
CA PRO A 56 -8.47 -11.17 2.31
C PRO A 56 -9.37 -12.37 2.53
N ASP A 57 -10.00 -12.83 1.46
CA ASP A 57 -10.80 -14.05 1.46
C ASP A 57 -9.96 -15.24 2.01
N PRO A 58 -10.51 -16.11 2.88
CA PRO A 58 -9.78 -17.28 3.38
C PRO A 58 -9.14 -18.13 2.29
N THR A 59 -9.74 -18.24 1.10
CA THR A 59 -9.15 -19.02 -0.01
C THR A 59 -7.86 -18.39 -0.55
N LEU A 60 -7.72 -17.06 -0.44
CA LEU A 60 -6.50 -16.34 -0.84
C LEU A 60 -5.40 -16.45 0.23
N GLN A 61 -5.75 -16.68 1.49
CA GLN A 61 -4.79 -16.84 2.59
C GLN A 61 -4.08 -18.19 2.57
N ARG A 62 -4.60 -19.15 1.81
CA ARG A 62 -4.03 -20.49 1.73
C ARG A 62 -2.84 -20.51 0.77
N SER A 63 -1.65 -20.72 1.33
CA SER A 63 -0.44 -20.96 0.54
C SER A 63 -0.46 -22.37 -0.06
N GLY A 64 0.37 -22.61 -1.07
CA GLY A 64 0.49 -23.95 -1.64
C GLY A 64 1.49 -24.11 -2.79
N ARG A 65 2.06 -23.02 -3.33
CA ARG A 65 3.13 -23.07 -4.33
C ARG A 65 4.50 -22.89 -3.72
N CYS A 66 4.68 -21.86 -2.89
CA CYS A 66 5.98 -21.54 -2.30
C CYS A 66 6.19 -22.17 -0.92
N PHE A 67 5.09 -22.55 -0.26
CA PHE A 67 5.09 -23.19 1.06
C PHE A 67 4.27 -24.47 1.02
N MET A 68 4.48 -25.34 2.03
CA MET A 68 3.53 -26.42 2.28
C MET A 68 2.15 -25.83 2.56
N PRO A 69 1.06 -26.42 2.03
CA PRO A 69 -0.26 -25.81 2.12
C PRO A 69 -0.71 -25.56 3.56
N LYS A 70 -0.94 -24.29 3.89
CA LYS A 70 -1.47 -23.85 5.18
C LYS A 70 -2.12 -22.49 5.05
N ASP A 71 -2.81 -22.07 6.10
CA ASP A 71 -3.36 -20.72 6.19
C ASP A 71 -2.29 -19.74 6.68
N GLU A 72 -2.11 -18.64 5.96
CA GLU A 72 -1.22 -17.55 6.34
C GLU A 72 -1.97 -16.52 7.21
N ALA A 73 -1.38 -16.10 8.33
CA ALA A 73 -2.00 -15.09 9.20
C ALA A 73 -1.68 -13.68 8.70
N THR A 74 -2.37 -13.28 7.64
CA THR A 74 -1.96 -12.10 6.87
C THR A 74 -2.61 -10.80 7.35
N HIS A 75 -3.70 -10.88 8.13
CA HIS A 75 -4.37 -9.71 8.68
C HIS A 75 -3.63 -9.15 9.90
N LEU A 76 -2.58 -8.37 9.65
CA LEU A 76 -1.73 -7.79 10.69
C LEU A 76 -2.32 -6.53 11.33
N THR A 77 -3.10 -5.75 10.58
CA THR A 77 -3.80 -4.54 11.04
C THR A 77 -5.05 -4.29 10.20
N SER A 78 -6.06 -3.63 10.77
CA SER A 78 -7.27 -3.18 10.06
C SER A 78 -7.18 -1.75 9.53
N VAL A 79 -6.18 -0.98 9.98
CA VAL A 79 -5.98 0.41 9.58
C VAL A 79 -4.50 0.73 9.37
N LEU A 80 -4.23 1.60 8.41
CA LEU A 80 -2.92 2.16 8.12
C LEU A 80 -2.99 3.69 8.23
N PRO A 81 -2.53 4.29 9.34
CA PRO A 81 -2.42 5.74 9.45
C PRO A 81 -1.21 6.23 8.67
N ARG A 82 -1.34 7.36 7.97
CA ARG A 82 -0.26 7.96 7.19
C ARG A 82 -0.29 9.48 7.30
N PRO A 83 0.64 10.12 8.04
CA PRO A 83 0.80 11.57 7.97
C PRO A 83 1.29 11.97 6.59
N ARG A 84 0.85 13.13 6.08
CA ARG A 84 1.15 13.62 4.74
C ARG A 84 1.50 15.10 4.79
N ILE A 85 2.48 15.48 3.99
CA ILE A 85 2.82 16.86 3.67
C ILE A 85 2.52 17.04 2.19
N VAL A 86 1.81 18.10 1.86
CA VAL A 86 1.51 18.47 0.48
C VAL A 86 1.99 19.88 0.25
N ALA A 87 2.79 20.07 -0.80
CA ALA A 87 3.28 21.37 -1.23
C ALA A 87 2.86 21.61 -2.68
N THR A 88 2.28 22.77 -2.94
CA THR A 88 1.98 23.24 -4.30
C THR A 88 3.03 24.24 -4.71
N LEU A 89 3.45 24.16 -5.97
CA LEU A 89 4.43 25.04 -6.56
C LEU A 89 3.80 25.80 -7.74
N PRO A 90 4.44 26.88 -8.21
CA PRO A 90 4.01 27.58 -9.41
C PRO A 90 3.84 26.63 -10.62
N HIS A 91 3.06 27.04 -11.60
CA HIS A 91 2.77 26.26 -12.82
C HIS A 91 1.96 24.97 -12.58
N GLY A 92 1.17 24.91 -11.49
CA GLY A 92 0.26 23.79 -11.23
C GLY A 92 0.95 22.51 -10.79
N MET A 93 2.21 22.59 -10.35
CA MET A 93 2.95 21.46 -9.82
C MET A 93 2.57 21.19 -8.36
N MET A 94 2.57 19.93 -7.94
CA MET A 94 2.34 19.53 -6.56
C MET A 94 3.21 18.35 -6.18
N ILE A 95 3.80 18.42 -4.99
CA ILE A 95 4.60 17.38 -4.36
C ILE A 95 3.86 16.91 -3.12
N GLU A 96 3.76 15.60 -2.95
CA GLU A 96 3.17 14.95 -1.80
C GLU A 96 4.19 14.01 -1.18
N LEU A 97 4.32 14.05 0.15
CA LEU A 97 5.23 13.20 0.89
C LEU A 97 4.50 12.60 2.09
N SER A 98 4.68 11.31 2.33
CA SER A 98 4.16 10.64 3.50
C SER A 98 5.21 9.69 4.06
N TYR A 99 5.35 9.69 5.39
CA TYR A 99 6.27 8.81 6.09
C TYR A 99 5.57 8.20 7.29
N LEU A 100 5.47 6.88 7.29
CA LEU A 100 5.03 6.10 8.44
C LEU A 100 6.30 5.62 9.16
N PRO A 101 6.65 6.22 10.31
CA PRO A 101 7.81 5.79 11.10
C PRO A 101 7.62 4.34 11.60
N PRO A 102 8.70 3.66 12.03
CA PRO A 102 8.69 2.27 12.50
C PRO A 102 7.89 2.05 13.79
N ILE A 103 6.57 2.22 13.73
CA ILE A 103 5.62 2.03 14.82
C ILE A 103 4.96 0.65 14.72
N ARG A 104 4.63 0.07 15.87
CA ARG A 104 3.81 -1.14 15.92
C ARG A 104 2.34 -0.75 15.78
N VAL A 105 1.70 -1.21 14.71
CA VAL A 105 0.26 -1.15 14.52
C VAL A 105 -0.25 -2.57 14.67
N SER A 106 -0.84 -2.88 15.82
CA SER A 106 -1.21 -4.25 16.19
C SER A 106 -0.01 -5.22 16.10
N ASN A 107 -0.06 -6.21 15.20
CA ASN A 107 0.98 -7.25 15.04
C ASN A 107 2.01 -6.94 13.94
N ALA A 108 1.89 -5.78 13.28
CA ALA A 108 2.83 -5.32 12.26
C ALA A 108 3.70 -4.16 12.77
N ARG A 109 4.98 -4.15 12.41
CA ARG A 109 5.85 -2.98 12.46
C ARG A 109 6.09 -2.47 11.05
N ALA A 110 5.45 -1.37 10.69
CA ALA A 110 5.56 -0.76 9.37
C ALA A 110 6.55 0.40 9.39
N ASN A 111 7.38 0.50 8.36
CA ASN A 111 8.25 1.62 8.07
C ASN A 111 8.13 1.91 6.56
N LEU A 112 7.35 2.92 6.20
CA LEU A 112 6.98 3.18 4.82
C LEU A 112 7.23 4.66 4.47
N LEU A 113 7.91 4.88 3.35
CA LEU A 113 8.05 6.16 2.70
C LEU A 113 7.22 6.15 1.42
N SER A 114 6.37 7.15 1.25
CA SER A 114 5.58 7.32 0.03
C SER A 114 5.69 8.75 -0.46
N GLY A 115 5.66 8.91 -1.77
CA GLY A 115 5.72 10.22 -2.39
C GLY A 115 4.95 10.27 -3.69
N ALA A 116 4.57 11.48 -4.10
CA ALA A 116 4.00 11.71 -5.41
C ALA A 116 4.38 13.09 -5.94
N VAL A 117 4.45 13.19 -7.26
CA VAL A 117 4.62 14.44 -8.00
C VAL A 117 3.50 14.52 -9.02
N SER A 118 2.97 15.73 -9.23
CA SER A 118 1.89 15.93 -10.19
C SER A 118 1.95 17.29 -10.84
N VAL A 119 1.38 17.38 -12.03
CA VAL A 119 1.27 18.60 -12.83
C VAL A 119 -0.18 18.75 -13.25
N SER A 120 -0.75 19.93 -13.02
CA SER A 120 -2.16 20.23 -13.25
C SER A 120 -2.34 21.38 -14.23
N HIS A 121 -3.23 21.19 -15.20
CA HIS A 121 -3.59 22.20 -16.20
C HIS A 121 -5.11 22.34 -16.32
N GLY A 122 -5.57 23.55 -16.62
CA GLY A 122 -6.97 23.78 -17.00
C GLY A 122 -7.25 23.10 -18.35
N VAL A 123 -8.26 22.24 -18.39
CA VAL A 123 -8.64 21.51 -19.62
C VAL A 123 -9.95 22.02 -20.22
N GLY A 124 -10.38 23.21 -19.81
CA GLY A 124 -11.59 23.88 -20.28
C GLY A 124 -12.79 23.68 -19.36
N ALA A 125 -13.99 23.90 -19.89
CA ALA A 125 -15.25 23.71 -19.19
C ALA A 125 -15.92 22.41 -19.66
N TRP A 126 -16.15 21.48 -18.74
CA TRP A 126 -16.90 20.26 -18.99
C TRP A 126 -18.08 20.20 -18.03
N LEU A 127 -19.27 19.79 -18.49
CA LEU A 127 -20.51 19.79 -17.70
C LEU A 127 -20.82 21.17 -17.05
N GLY A 128 -20.56 22.28 -17.76
CA GLY A 128 -20.99 23.63 -17.37
C GLY A 128 -20.09 24.41 -16.40
N GLY A 129 -18.77 24.23 -16.43
CA GLY A 129 -17.86 24.84 -15.44
C GLY A 129 -16.44 24.31 -15.49
N PRO A 130 -15.47 25.03 -14.90
CA PRO A 130 -14.04 24.79 -15.10
C PRO A 130 -13.60 23.43 -14.58
N THR A 131 -12.76 22.76 -15.36
CA THR A 131 -12.21 21.45 -15.08
C THR A 131 -10.68 21.50 -15.16
N VAL A 132 -10.03 20.82 -14.23
CA VAL A 132 -8.57 20.68 -14.16
C VAL A 132 -8.21 19.24 -14.45
N GLY A 133 -7.27 19.04 -15.37
CA GLY A 133 -6.64 17.76 -15.62
C GLY A 133 -5.29 17.69 -14.93
N THR A 134 -5.01 16.57 -14.28
CA THR A 134 -3.75 16.35 -13.55
C THR A 134 -3.14 15.03 -13.97
N VAL A 135 -1.85 15.04 -14.24
CA VAL A 135 -1.03 13.82 -14.35
C VAL A 135 -0.21 13.69 -13.09
N ARG A 136 -0.16 12.49 -12.52
CA ARG A 136 0.47 12.20 -11.23
C ARG A 136 1.32 10.94 -11.34
N ALA A 137 2.52 10.99 -10.79
CA ALA A 137 3.38 9.83 -10.58
C ALA A 137 3.61 9.64 -9.08
N HIS A 138 3.58 8.41 -8.60
CA HIS A 138 3.71 8.10 -7.17
C HIS A 138 4.56 6.86 -6.92
N PHE A 139 5.04 6.75 -5.69
CA PHE A 139 5.75 5.57 -5.21
C PHE A 139 5.48 5.31 -3.73
N THR A 140 5.65 4.05 -3.33
CA THR A 140 5.67 3.62 -1.94
C THR A 140 6.76 2.56 -1.75
N HIS A 141 7.69 2.83 -0.85
CA HIS A 141 8.81 1.96 -0.55
C HIS A 141 8.98 1.77 0.97
N GLY A 142 9.53 0.64 1.38
CA GLY A 142 9.82 0.37 2.79
C GLY A 142 9.59 -1.08 3.17
N THR A 143 9.29 -1.30 4.45
CA THR A 143 9.14 -2.65 5.03
C THR A 143 7.97 -2.72 6.00
N VAL A 144 7.28 -3.85 6.00
CA VAL A 144 6.33 -4.25 7.04
C VAL A 144 6.85 -5.56 7.62
N ARG A 145 7.07 -5.58 8.93
CA ARG A 145 7.54 -6.78 9.65
C ARG A 145 6.45 -7.33 10.55
N GLY A 146 6.32 -8.65 10.61
CA GLY A 146 5.31 -9.31 11.43
C GLY A 146 5.47 -10.83 11.40
N SER A 147 4.66 -11.52 12.19
CA SER A 147 4.60 -13.00 12.19
C SER A 147 3.46 -13.46 11.28
N ILE A 148 3.71 -13.46 9.97
CA ILE A 148 2.75 -13.85 8.92
C ILE A 148 2.77 -15.37 8.73
N THR A 149 3.97 -15.92 8.53
CA THR A 149 4.22 -17.34 8.23
C THR A 149 3.85 -18.21 9.43
N CYS A 150 4.39 -17.93 10.61
CA CYS A 150 4.16 -18.71 11.83
C CYS A 150 3.84 -17.77 13.01
N PRO A 151 2.59 -17.29 13.13
CA PRO A 151 2.14 -16.57 14.31
C PRO A 151 2.05 -17.50 15.52
N ARG A 152 2.06 -16.92 16.73
CA ARG A 152 1.94 -17.68 18.01
C ARG A 152 0.82 -18.72 18.01
N LYS A 153 -0.33 -18.41 17.42
CA LYS A 153 -1.51 -19.30 17.38
C LYS A 153 -1.34 -20.55 16.51
N PHE A 154 -0.35 -20.58 15.62
CA PHE A 154 -0.08 -21.70 14.72
C PHE A 154 1.20 -22.46 15.09
N LEU A 155 1.91 -22.02 16.15
CA LEU A 155 3.07 -22.73 16.66
C LEU A 155 2.65 -24.05 17.30
N GLN A 156 3.42 -25.09 17.03
CA GLN A 156 3.22 -26.43 17.58
C GLN A 156 4.56 -27.13 17.84
N GLN A 157 4.57 -28.12 18.72
CA GLN A 157 5.78 -28.87 19.11
C GLN A 157 5.58 -30.38 19.06
N ILE A 158 4.55 -30.83 18.34
CA ILE A 158 4.12 -32.23 18.34
C ILE A 158 4.66 -32.96 17.10
N ASP A 159 4.58 -32.34 15.92
CA ASP A 159 4.91 -32.99 14.66
C ASP A 159 5.89 -32.15 13.83
N ALA A 160 7.14 -32.62 13.72
CA ALA A 160 8.18 -31.94 12.95
C ALA A 160 7.92 -31.91 11.44
N SER A 161 6.97 -32.69 10.92
CA SER A 161 6.60 -32.72 9.50
C SER A 161 5.53 -31.68 9.12
N VAL A 162 4.93 -31.02 10.11
CA VAL A 162 3.87 -30.03 9.91
C VAL A 162 4.45 -28.60 10.03
N PRO A 163 3.98 -27.64 9.20
CA PRO A 163 4.46 -26.26 9.28
C PRO A 163 4.37 -25.65 10.69
N CYS A 164 5.24 -24.69 10.97
CA CYS A 164 5.29 -23.99 12.26
C CYS A 164 5.60 -24.89 13.47
N TYR A 165 6.33 -25.98 13.25
CA TYR A 165 6.97 -26.74 14.32
C TYR A 165 8.05 -25.88 14.98
N GLY A 166 7.83 -25.37 16.20
CA GLY A 166 8.75 -24.47 16.89
C GLY A 166 8.13 -23.72 18.07
N THR A 167 8.96 -22.94 18.76
CA THR A 167 8.59 -22.16 19.96
C THR A 167 8.37 -20.69 19.70
N ASP A 168 9.04 -20.13 18.70
CA ASP A 168 9.14 -18.69 18.49
C ASP A 168 8.41 -18.26 17.22
N PRO A 169 7.63 -17.17 17.25
CA PRO A 169 6.95 -16.68 16.06
C PRO A 169 7.93 -16.28 14.96
N SER A 170 7.47 -16.37 13.72
CA SER A 170 8.26 -15.91 12.58
C SER A 170 8.53 -14.39 12.61
N TYR A 171 9.66 -13.98 12.03
CA TYR A 171 10.06 -12.58 11.86
C TYR A 171 10.07 -12.19 10.38
N ASP A 172 8.91 -12.27 9.76
CA ASP A 172 8.79 -12.09 8.32
C ASP A 172 8.92 -10.63 7.92
N THR A 173 9.39 -10.41 6.68
CA THR A 173 9.54 -9.08 6.10
C THR A 173 8.81 -9.00 4.76
N PHE A 174 7.85 -8.07 4.66
CA PHE A 174 7.18 -7.69 3.42
C PHE A 174 7.70 -6.33 2.94
N ARG A 175 8.07 -6.23 1.67
CA ARG A 175 8.42 -4.99 0.97
C ARG A 175 7.43 -4.77 -0.17
N PRO A 176 6.58 -3.74 -0.11
CA PRO A 176 5.54 -3.57 -1.12
C PRO A 176 6.07 -3.08 -2.48
N ASN A 177 7.10 -2.22 -2.49
CA ASN A 177 7.73 -1.63 -3.67
C ASN A 177 6.73 -1.29 -4.79
N VAL A 178 6.04 -0.18 -4.61
CA VAL A 178 5.01 0.28 -5.55
C VAL A 178 5.49 1.53 -6.25
N TRP A 179 5.22 1.60 -7.56
CA TRP A 179 5.29 2.82 -8.35
C TRP A 179 4.07 2.88 -9.27
N GLY A 180 3.65 4.08 -9.65
CA GLY A 180 2.44 4.23 -10.45
C GLY A 180 2.33 5.58 -11.13
N ALA A 181 1.42 5.62 -12.09
CA ALA A 181 1.05 6.82 -12.82
C ALA A 181 -0.48 6.89 -12.99
N GLU A 182 -1.03 8.09 -12.80
CA GLU A 182 -2.46 8.34 -12.75
C GLU A 182 -2.82 9.61 -13.54
N ALA A 183 -4.01 9.60 -14.12
CA ALA A 183 -4.67 10.77 -14.68
C ALA A 183 -5.92 11.09 -13.84
N ILE A 184 -6.09 12.37 -13.50
CA ILE A 184 -7.15 12.84 -12.61
C ILE A 184 -7.87 14.00 -13.30
N LEU A 185 -9.20 13.98 -13.24
CA LEU A 185 -10.04 15.12 -13.53
C LEU A 185 -10.61 15.66 -12.23
N SER A 186 -10.56 16.97 -12.05
CA SER A 186 -11.09 17.62 -10.86
C SER A 186 -11.88 18.89 -11.18
N ARG A 187 -12.80 19.22 -10.29
CA ARG A 187 -13.72 20.34 -10.45
C ARG A 187 -14.10 20.92 -9.10
N THR A 188 -14.21 22.25 -9.05
CA THR A 188 -14.85 22.97 -7.95
C THR A 188 -16.33 23.26 -8.25
N MET A 189 -17.15 23.18 -7.21
CA MET A 189 -18.59 23.40 -7.21
C MET A 189 -18.97 24.30 -6.03
N LEU A 190 -20.22 24.77 -5.99
CA LEU A 190 -20.77 25.54 -4.86
C LEU A 190 -19.90 26.76 -4.47
N GLY A 191 -19.50 27.56 -5.45
CA GLY A 191 -18.66 28.75 -5.22
C GLY A 191 -17.27 28.44 -4.65
N GLY A 192 -16.74 27.23 -4.93
CA GLY A 192 -15.41 26.80 -4.52
C GLY A 192 -15.33 26.07 -3.17
N ARG A 193 -16.48 25.78 -2.53
CA ARG A 193 -16.53 25.08 -1.24
C ARG A 193 -16.43 23.56 -1.37
N LEU A 194 -16.97 23.00 -2.45
CA LEU A 194 -16.94 21.57 -2.73
C LEU A 194 -16.01 21.33 -3.92
N GLY A 195 -15.06 20.43 -3.77
CA GLY A 195 -14.26 19.87 -4.85
C GLY A 195 -14.67 18.41 -5.07
N ALA A 196 -14.71 17.98 -6.32
CA ALA A 196 -14.83 16.57 -6.68
C ALA A 196 -13.71 16.20 -7.64
N TYR A 197 -13.21 14.98 -7.55
CA TYR A 197 -12.22 14.46 -8.46
C TYR A 197 -12.43 12.97 -8.71
N GLY A 198 -11.97 12.53 -9.87
CA GLY A 198 -12.00 11.14 -10.28
C GLY A 198 -10.89 10.86 -11.28
N GLY A 199 -10.43 9.62 -11.31
CA GLY A 199 -9.29 9.28 -12.13
C GLY A 199 -9.04 7.79 -12.20
N GLY A 200 -7.97 7.48 -12.92
CA GLY A 200 -7.49 6.13 -13.07
C GLY A 200 -6.02 6.11 -13.47
N GLY A 201 -5.42 4.95 -13.34
CA GLY A 201 -3.99 4.80 -13.57
C GLY A 201 -3.54 3.35 -13.56
N SER A 202 -2.22 3.19 -13.62
CA SER A 202 -1.56 1.90 -13.53
C SER A 202 -0.57 1.91 -12.36
N ASN A 203 -0.56 0.82 -11.61
CA ASN A 203 0.43 0.55 -10.58
C ASN A 203 1.29 -0.63 -11.01
N TRP A 204 2.60 -0.43 -10.96
CA TRP A 204 3.59 -1.48 -11.05
C TRP A 204 3.99 -1.87 -9.64
N LEU A 205 3.76 -3.14 -9.31
CA LEU A 205 3.95 -3.70 -7.98
C LEU A 205 5.10 -4.70 -8.06
N GLU A 206 6.13 -4.50 -7.24
CA GLU A 206 7.25 -5.42 -7.12
C GLU A 206 7.33 -5.97 -5.68
N PRO A 207 6.25 -6.57 -5.14
CA PRO A 207 6.26 -7.06 -3.78
C PRO A 207 7.33 -8.14 -3.59
N ARG A 208 8.03 -8.03 -2.47
CA ARG A 208 8.99 -9.04 -2.00
C ARG A 208 8.61 -9.45 -0.60
N PHE A 209 8.45 -10.75 -0.38
CA PHE A 209 8.20 -11.32 0.93
C PHE A 209 9.35 -12.25 1.31
N GLN A 210 9.77 -12.20 2.57
CA GLN A 210 10.79 -13.08 3.10
C GLN A 210 10.29 -13.66 4.41
N ALA A 211 10.13 -14.98 4.43
CA ALA A 211 9.90 -15.72 5.65
C ALA A 211 11.18 -15.71 6.49
N HIS A 212 11.03 -15.71 7.81
CA HIS A 212 12.16 -15.94 8.72
C HIS A 212 11.67 -16.69 9.95
N PHE A 213 11.79 -18.01 9.93
CA PHE A 213 11.32 -18.88 11.00
C PHE A 213 12.36 -19.95 11.30
N VAL A 214 12.69 -20.13 12.57
CA VAL A 214 13.56 -21.22 13.04
C VAL A 214 12.66 -22.32 13.56
N GLU A 215 12.67 -23.45 12.88
CA GLU A 215 11.93 -24.63 13.27
C GLU A 215 12.46 -25.21 14.59
N GLY A 216 11.65 -26.00 15.29
CA GLY A 216 12.05 -26.73 16.49
C GLY A 216 13.19 -27.73 16.25
N THR A 217 13.47 -28.08 14.99
CA THR A 217 14.63 -28.89 14.58
C THR A 217 15.93 -28.06 14.48
N GLY A 218 15.84 -26.73 14.59
CA GLY A 218 16.95 -25.80 14.36
C GLY A 218 17.11 -25.36 12.90
N THR A 219 16.28 -25.86 11.98
CA THR A 219 16.31 -25.48 10.56
C THR A 219 15.73 -24.08 10.37
N LEU A 220 16.44 -23.23 9.62
CA LEU A 220 15.96 -21.89 9.28
C LEU A 220 15.19 -21.92 7.96
N ASP A 221 13.90 -21.62 8.01
CA ASP A 221 13.14 -21.20 6.84
C ASP A 221 13.40 -19.71 6.56
N ASN A 222 14.02 -19.45 5.41
CA ASN A 222 14.31 -18.11 4.91
C ASN A 222 13.78 -17.89 3.50
N THR A 223 12.68 -18.56 3.16
CA THR A 223 12.07 -18.55 1.82
C THR A 223 11.75 -17.13 1.37
N ARG A 224 12.15 -16.79 0.14
CA ARG A 224 11.86 -15.47 -0.47
C ARG A 224 10.85 -15.64 -1.58
N ILE A 225 9.79 -14.84 -1.55
CA ILE A 225 8.78 -14.76 -2.60
C ILE A 225 8.93 -13.44 -3.33
N GLU A 226 9.04 -13.51 -4.65
CA GLU A 226 9.12 -12.33 -5.52
C GLU A 226 8.09 -12.43 -6.62
N VAL A 227 7.36 -11.34 -6.80
CA VAL A 227 6.28 -11.23 -7.77
C VAL A 227 6.32 -9.83 -8.34
N ASP A 228 6.17 -9.72 -9.66
CA ASP A 228 6.11 -8.45 -10.38
C ASP A 228 4.75 -8.40 -11.08
N LEU A 229 3.98 -7.33 -10.86
CA LEU A 229 2.60 -7.22 -11.33
C LEU A 229 2.31 -5.83 -11.85
N THR A 230 1.38 -5.75 -12.79
CA THR A 230 0.76 -4.50 -13.20
C THR A 230 -0.74 -4.54 -12.87
N ARG A 231 -1.25 -3.49 -12.22
CA ARG A 231 -2.66 -3.37 -11.82
C ARG A 231 -3.23 -2.02 -12.20
N LEU A 232 -4.35 -2.04 -12.92
CA LEU A 232 -5.14 -0.84 -13.17
C LEU A 232 -5.88 -0.42 -11.91
N ALA A 233 -6.00 0.89 -11.71
CA ALA A 233 -6.73 1.48 -10.60
C ALA A 233 -7.72 2.51 -11.11
N LEU A 234 -8.86 2.60 -10.42
CA LEU A 234 -9.87 3.64 -10.57
C LEU A 234 -10.17 4.22 -9.19
N PHE A 235 -10.40 5.53 -9.12
CA PHE A 235 -10.70 6.20 -7.87
C PHE A 235 -11.56 7.44 -8.10
N ALA A 236 -12.24 7.85 -7.04
CA ALA A 236 -12.98 9.10 -6.96
C ALA A 236 -12.98 9.62 -5.52
N GLY A 237 -13.13 10.93 -5.37
CA GLY A 237 -13.16 11.58 -4.07
C GLY A 237 -13.81 12.96 -4.12
N ALA A 238 -14.10 13.48 -2.93
CA ALA A 238 -14.63 14.82 -2.73
C ALA A 238 -13.89 15.53 -1.60
N GLU A 239 -13.72 16.84 -1.73
CA GLU A 239 -13.09 17.72 -0.75
C GLU A 239 -14.08 18.80 -0.34
N TRP A 240 -14.24 19.01 0.97
CA TRP A 240 -15.00 20.15 1.49
C TRP A 240 -14.05 21.17 2.12
N ARG A 241 -14.09 22.40 1.63
CA ARG A 241 -13.26 23.50 2.11
C ARG A 241 -14.05 24.37 3.09
N THR A 242 -13.72 24.23 4.37
CA THR A 242 -14.18 25.18 5.39
C THR A 242 -13.31 26.44 5.32
N ARG A 243 -13.93 27.62 5.13
CA ARG A 243 -13.18 28.88 5.22
C ARG A 243 -12.71 29.08 6.66
N SER A 244 -11.42 28.90 6.89
CA SER A 244 -10.75 29.31 8.12
C SER A 244 -9.78 30.41 7.74
N ARG A 245 -10.21 31.67 7.90
CA ARG A 245 -9.29 32.81 7.91
C ARG A 245 -8.65 32.81 9.30
N TRP A 246 -7.46 32.24 9.42
CA TRP A 246 -6.56 32.61 10.50
C TRP A 246 -5.59 33.62 9.89
N SER A 247 -5.93 34.89 10.03
CA SER A 247 -4.94 35.96 9.97
C SER A 247 -4.17 35.92 11.29
N ALA A 248 -2.87 35.61 11.21
CA ALA A 248 -1.94 36.05 12.22
C ALA A 248 -1.69 37.56 12.06
#